data_AF-A0A327NEH8-F1
#
_entry.id   AF-A0A327NEH8-F1
#
_cell.length_a   1.000
_cell.length_b   1.000
_cell.length_c   1.000
_cell.angle_alpha   90.00
_cell.angle_beta   90.00
_cell.angle_gamma   90.00
#
_symmetry.space_group_name_H-M   'P 1'
#
loop_
_entity.id
_entity.type
_entity.pdbx_description
1 polymer ?
#
loop_
_entity_poly.entity_id
_entity_poly.type
_entity_poly.pdbx_seq_one_letter_code
_entity_poly.pdbx_strand_id
1 'polypeptide(L)'
;MTQSPYEQYSNVLLSDNYGTARILQSYVLYQFRSGQFPFDINQHLGGFDTRHLGIYNELKQWYWENGPGPGFYEIVDVIIAKRNAAALDCVCELAKLRSMDPDSYPSEDGQTPAEAYKSALHLCEVYRKEWGAKGFPLE
;
A
#
# COMPACT_ATOMS: atom_id res chain seq x y z
N MET A 1 6.08 -8.85 30.61
CA MET A 1 6.56 -8.09 29.43
C MET A 1 5.34 -7.62 28.67
N THR A 2 5.23 -6.32 28.40
CA THR A 2 4.14 -5.78 27.57
C THR A 2 4.42 -6.20 26.13
N GLN A 3 3.44 -6.86 25.48
CA GLN A 3 3.55 -7.24 24.08
C GLN A 3 3.61 -5.98 23.20
N SER A 4 4.44 -5.99 22.16
CA SER A 4 4.52 -4.85 21.26
C SER A 4 3.24 -4.74 20.41
N PRO A 5 2.73 -3.51 20.11
CA PRO A 5 1.60 -3.35 19.22
C PRO A 5 1.86 -3.91 17.82
N TYR A 6 3.13 -4.01 17.39
CA TYR A 6 3.50 -4.67 16.14
C TYR A 6 3.10 -6.16 16.15
N GLU A 7 3.42 -6.88 17.23
CA GLU A 7 3.07 -8.30 17.38
C GLU A 7 1.56 -8.48 17.61
N GLN A 8 0.97 -7.64 18.47
CA GLN A 8 -0.45 -7.68 18.82
C GLN A 8 -1.36 -7.46 17.60
N TYR A 9 -0.99 -6.53 16.71
CA TYR A 9 -1.77 -6.18 15.51
C TYR A 9 -1.19 -6.74 14.22
N SER A 10 -0.29 -7.72 14.31
CA SER A 10 0.36 -8.37 13.16
C SER A 10 -0.61 -8.82 12.09
N ASN A 11 -1.79 -9.35 12.45
CA ASN A 11 -2.80 -9.75 11.47
C ASN A 11 -3.34 -8.58 10.63
N VAL A 12 -3.59 -7.42 11.25
CA VAL A 12 -4.03 -6.20 10.52
C VAL A 12 -2.89 -5.62 9.68
N LEU A 13 -1.66 -5.69 10.20
CA LEU A 13 -0.49 -5.15 9.51
C LEU A 13 -0.01 -6.05 8.37
N LEU A 14 -0.25 -7.35 8.44
CA LEU A 14 0.26 -8.33 7.48
C LEU A 14 -0.82 -8.93 6.60
N SER A 15 -1.94 -9.38 7.12
CA SER A 15 -2.90 -10.19 6.35
C SER A 15 -3.94 -9.33 5.62
N ASP A 16 -4.30 -8.19 6.20
CA ASP A 16 -5.38 -7.36 5.69
C ASP A 16 -4.93 -6.48 4.51
N ASN A 17 -5.71 -6.53 3.42
CA ASN A 17 -5.41 -5.82 2.18
C ASN A 17 -6.38 -4.66 1.88
N TYR A 18 -7.35 -4.38 2.76
CA TYR A 18 -8.30 -3.27 2.58
C TYR A 18 -7.67 -1.91 2.88
N GLY A 19 -8.33 -0.83 2.43
CA GLY A 19 -7.78 0.53 2.43
C GLY A 19 -7.23 0.99 3.79
N THR A 20 -8.00 0.81 4.87
CA THR A 20 -7.59 1.27 6.21
C THR A 20 -6.40 0.49 6.78
N ALA A 21 -6.30 -0.82 6.54
CA ALA A 21 -5.12 -1.60 6.90
C ALA A 21 -3.88 -1.12 6.13
N ARG A 22 -4.02 -0.77 4.83
CA ARG A 22 -2.93 -0.19 4.03
C ARG A 22 -2.45 1.16 4.56
N ILE A 23 -3.32 1.96 5.17
CA ILE A 23 -2.93 3.22 5.82
C ILE A 23 -2.04 2.92 7.04
N LEU A 24 -2.40 1.95 7.89
CA LEU A 24 -1.55 1.52 9.02
C LEU A 24 -0.19 0.99 8.55
N GLN A 25 -0.18 0.15 7.50
CA GLN A 25 1.05 -0.35 6.89
C GLN A 25 1.94 0.81 6.38
N SER A 26 1.32 1.85 5.81
CA SER A 26 2.06 3.03 5.34
C SER A 26 2.66 3.83 6.50
N TYR A 27 1.96 3.90 7.63
CA TYR A 27 2.51 4.49 8.85
C TYR A 27 3.71 3.69 9.40
N VAL A 28 3.62 2.36 9.41
CA VAL A 28 4.75 1.50 9.82
C VAL A 28 5.99 1.72 8.92
N LEU A 29 5.80 1.85 7.62
CA LEU A 29 6.90 2.18 6.71
C LEU A 29 7.45 3.59 6.90
N TYR A 30 6.59 4.57 7.24
CA TYR A 30 7.04 5.91 7.61
C TYR A 30 7.93 5.89 8.85
N GLN A 31 7.60 5.07 9.86
CA GLN A 31 8.46 4.87 11.03
C GLN A 31 9.84 4.30 10.63
N PHE A 32 9.88 3.38 9.67
CA PHE A 32 11.12 2.76 9.18
C PHE A 32 11.99 3.73 8.36
N ARG A 33 11.41 4.42 7.37
CA ARG A 33 12.10 5.34 6.47
C ARG A 33 11.18 6.49 6.04
N SER A 34 11.03 7.47 6.91
CA SER A 34 10.14 8.63 6.70
C SER A 34 10.44 9.43 5.42
N GLY A 35 11.71 9.54 5.03
CA GLY A 35 12.11 10.23 3.79
C GLY A 35 11.69 9.51 2.50
N GLN A 36 11.57 8.18 2.54
CA GLN A 36 11.14 7.36 1.41
C GLN A 36 9.62 7.17 1.40
N PHE A 37 9.01 7.07 2.59
CA PHE A 37 7.59 6.79 2.77
C PHE A 37 6.95 7.92 3.58
N PRO A 38 6.68 9.09 2.97
CA PRO A 38 6.01 10.18 3.67
C PRO A 38 4.60 9.76 4.11
N PHE A 39 4.19 10.21 5.29
CA PHE A 39 2.88 9.93 5.86
C PHE A 39 2.32 11.18 6.56
N ASP A 40 1.07 11.53 6.25
CA ASP A 40 0.33 12.60 6.88
C ASP A 40 -1.02 12.08 7.37
N ILE A 41 -1.18 12.00 8.68
CA ILE A 41 -2.41 11.51 9.30
C ILE A 41 -3.64 12.33 8.88
N ASN A 42 -3.49 13.64 8.64
CA ASN A 42 -4.61 14.51 8.30
C ASN A 42 -5.21 14.17 6.94
N GLN A 43 -4.40 13.64 6.01
CA GLN A 43 -4.86 13.15 4.71
C GLN A 43 -5.57 11.78 4.81
N HIS A 44 -5.54 11.16 5.99
CA HIS A 44 -6.04 9.80 6.21
C HIS A 44 -7.11 9.70 7.30
N LEU A 45 -7.45 10.79 8.00
CA LEU A 45 -8.44 10.80 9.08
C LEU A 45 -9.81 10.26 8.64
N GLY A 46 -10.24 10.55 7.41
CA GLY A 46 -11.51 10.03 6.87
C GLY A 46 -11.52 8.52 6.60
N GLY A 47 -10.35 7.87 6.57
CA GLY A 47 -10.21 6.43 6.30
C GLY A 47 -10.15 5.55 7.56
N PHE A 48 -10.03 6.14 8.75
CA PHE A 48 -9.95 5.40 10.00
C PHE A 48 -11.30 5.26 10.68
N ASP A 49 -11.73 4.02 10.92
CA ASP A 49 -12.74 3.76 11.95
C ASP A 49 -12.11 3.86 13.35
N THR A 50 -12.95 3.82 14.39
CA THR A 50 -12.52 3.93 15.79
C THR A 50 -11.47 2.89 16.17
N ARG A 51 -11.57 1.66 15.64
CA ARG A 51 -10.64 0.56 15.93
C ARG A 51 -9.26 0.86 15.37
N HIS A 52 -9.18 1.22 14.09
CA HIS A 52 -7.91 1.45 13.42
C HIS A 52 -7.22 2.72 13.90
N LEU A 53 -7.98 3.76 14.28
CA LEU A 53 -7.42 4.94 14.94
C LEU A 53 -6.78 4.57 16.29
N GLY A 54 -7.39 3.65 17.04
CA GLY A 54 -6.80 3.09 18.27
C GLY A 54 -5.46 2.41 18.00
N ILE A 55 -5.42 1.51 17.00
CA ILE A 55 -4.18 0.83 16.59
C ILE A 55 -3.09 1.83 16.20
N TYR A 56 -3.44 2.85 15.40
CA TYR A 56 -2.51 3.91 15.01
C TYR A 56 -1.94 4.64 16.23
N ASN A 57 -2.77 5.02 17.20
CA ASN A 57 -2.33 5.73 18.39
C ASN A 57 -1.42 4.86 19.27
N GLU A 58 -1.72 3.56 19.41
CA GLU A 58 -0.88 2.62 20.14
C GLU A 58 0.48 2.42 19.47
N LEU A 59 0.51 2.22 18.14
CA LEU A 59 1.75 2.14 17.36
C LEU A 59 2.58 3.42 17.48
N LYS A 60 1.94 4.58 17.41
CA LYS A 60 2.59 5.89 17.53
C LYS A 60 3.19 6.09 18.92
N GLN A 61 2.41 5.85 19.96
CA GLN A 61 2.85 6.03 21.34
C GLN A 61 4.00 5.08 21.65
N TRP A 62 3.86 3.79 21.30
CA TRP A 62 4.91 2.81 21.53
C TRP A 62 6.21 3.19 20.83
N TYR A 63 6.16 3.56 19.55
CA TYR A 63 7.35 3.91 18.79
C TYR A 63 8.03 5.17 19.33
N TRP A 64 7.26 6.15 19.80
CA TRP A 64 7.80 7.34 20.44
C TRP A 64 8.54 7.01 21.74
N GLU A 65 7.98 6.12 22.55
CA GLU A 65 8.53 5.77 23.87
C GLU A 65 9.69 4.75 23.78
N ASN A 66 9.65 3.83 22.82
CA ASN A 66 10.51 2.64 22.79
C ASN A 66 11.30 2.49 21.48
N GLY A 67 10.98 3.25 20.43
CA GLY A 67 11.49 3.03 19.09
C GLY A 67 10.92 1.75 18.45
N PRO A 68 11.65 1.13 17.50
CA PRO A 68 11.21 -0.12 16.87
C PRO A 68 11.14 -1.23 17.92
N GLY A 69 9.95 -1.80 18.10
CA GLY A 69 9.71 -2.92 19.02
C GLY A 69 9.99 -4.29 18.38
N PRO A 70 9.87 -5.37 19.16
CA PRO A 70 9.77 -6.73 18.63
C PRO A 70 8.73 -6.84 17.50
N GLY A 71 9.05 -7.63 16.46
CA GLY A 71 8.19 -7.82 15.28
C GLY A 71 8.19 -6.67 14.26
N PHE A 72 8.73 -5.48 14.58
CA PHE A 72 8.72 -4.32 13.68
C PHE A 72 9.37 -4.59 12.32
N TYR A 73 10.61 -5.08 12.32
CA TYR A 73 11.36 -5.30 11.08
C TYR A 73 10.77 -6.42 10.22
N GLU A 74 10.27 -7.49 10.83
CA GLU A 74 9.56 -8.54 10.11
C GLU A 74 8.31 -7.99 9.40
N ILE A 75 7.55 -7.12 10.08
CA ILE A 75 6.39 -6.48 9.47
C ILE A 75 6.79 -5.58 8.31
N VAL A 76 7.83 -4.77 8.49
CA VAL A 76 8.38 -3.91 7.44
C VAL A 76 8.78 -4.73 6.21
N ASP A 77 9.53 -5.82 6.42
CA ASP A 77 10.02 -6.68 5.34
C ASP A 77 8.86 -7.31 4.55
N VAL A 78 7.84 -7.81 5.24
CA VAL A 78 6.66 -8.39 4.59
C VAL A 78 5.86 -7.32 3.83
N ILE A 79 5.66 -6.12 4.40
CA ILE A 79 4.96 -5.03 3.70
C ILE A 79 5.74 -4.63 2.44
N ILE A 80 7.08 -4.49 2.53
CA ILE A 80 7.93 -4.16 1.38
C ILE A 80 7.85 -5.25 0.32
N ALA A 81 7.95 -6.53 0.69
CA ALA A 81 7.84 -7.65 -0.24
C ALA A 81 6.50 -7.65 -0.98
N LYS A 82 5.39 -7.38 -0.28
CA LYS A 82 4.06 -7.24 -0.91
C LYS A 82 3.98 -6.07 -1.88
N ARG A 83 4.56 -4.92 -1.52
CA ARG A 83 4.58 -3.73 -2.40
C ARG A 83 5.47 -3.93 -3.62
N ASN A 84 6.60 -4.63 -3.47
CA ASN A 84 7.44 -5.07 -4.59
C ASN A 84 6.65 -5.95 -5.55
N ALA A 85 5.96 -6.98 -5.04
CA ALA A 85 5.14 -7.87 -5.86
C ALA A 85 4.04 -7.09 -6.61
N ALA A 86 3.33 -6.20 -5.92
CA ALA A 86 2.30 -5.38 -6.54
C ALA A 86 2.85 -4.40 -7.60
N ALA A 87 4.05 -3.86 -7.39
CA ALA A 87 4.72 -3.01 -8.39
C ALA A 87 5.09 -3.82 -9.65
N LEU A 88 5.63 -5.03 -9.48
CA LEU A 88 5.95 -5.93 -10.59
C LEU A 88 4.68 -6.39 -11.34
N ASP A 89 3.62 -6.73 -10.62
CA ASP A 89 2.32 -7.07 -11.23
C ASP A 89 1.78 -5.90 -12.06
N CYS A 90 1.90 -4.67 -11.56
CA CYS A 90 1.51 -3.47 -12.29
C CYS A 90 2.33 -3.26 -13.58
N VAL A 91 3.64 -3.55 -13.57
CA VAL A 91 4.49 -3.50 -14.75
C VAL A 91 4.09 -4.57 -15.77
N CYS A 92 3.88 -5.81 -15.31
CA CYS A 92 3.41 -6.91 -16.14
C CYS A 92 2.05 -6.58 -16.78
N GLU A 93 1.13 -6.01 -16.01
CA GLU A 93 -0.19 -5.61 -16.52
C GLU A 93 -0.09 -4.48 -17.54
N LEU A 94 0.74 -3.47 -17.27
CA LEU A 94 0.99 -2.39 -18.23
C LEU A 94 1.58 -2.92 -19.55
N ALA A 95 2.48 -3.91 -19.50
CA ALA A 95 3.04 -4.55 -20.68
C ALA A 95 1.96 -5.32 -21.47
N LYS A 96 1.09 -6.07 -20.79
CA LYS A 96 -0.04 -6.78 -21.41
C LYS A 96 -0.99 -5.80 -22.09
N LEU A 97 -1.42 -4.75 -21.39
CA LEU A 97 -2.30 -3.72 -21.93
C LEU A 97 -1.70 -3.12 -23.21
N ARG A 98 -0.41 -2.74 -23.18
CA ARG A 98 0.26 -2.16 -24.36
C ARG A 98 0.39 -3.10 -25.55
N SER A 99 0.29 -4.41 -25.34
CA SER A 99 0.29 -5.42 -26.40
C SER A 99 -1.10 -5.78 -26.91
N MET A 100 -2.16 -5.30 -26.24
CA MET A 100 -3.55 -5.61 -26.56
C MET A 100 -4.12 -4.61 -27.58
N ASP A 101 -5.02 -5.10 -28.45
CA ASP A 101 -5.88 -4.23 -29.26
C ASP A 101 -6.94 -3.57 -28.36
N PRO A 102 -7.02 -2.22 -28.29
CA PRO A 102 -8.00 -1.52 -27.45
C PRO A 102 -9.45 -1.95 -27.66
N ASP A 103 -9.83 -2.33 -28.88
CA ASP A 103 -11.19 -2.74 -29.20
C ASP A 103 -11.52 -4.16 -28.71
N SER A 104 -10.50 -4.93 -28.31
CA SER A 104 -10.62 -6.27 -27.73
C SER A 104 -10.65 -6.26 -26.20
N TYR A 105 -10.57 -5.08 -25.56
CA TYR A 105 -10.55 -4.97 -24.10
C TYR A 105 -11.92 -5.28 -23.48
N PRO A 106 -11.99 -6.07 -22.38
CA PRO A 106 -13.26 -6.34 -21.72
C PRO A 106 -13.85 -5.06 -21.14
N SER A 107 -15.08 -4.71 -21.54
CA SER A 107 -15.84 -3.58 -20.99
C SER A 107 -17.13 -4.04 -20.31
N GLU A 108 -17.54 -3.27 -19.30
CA GLU A 108 -18.84 -3.43 -18.64
C GLU A 108 -19.94 -2.65 -19.37
N ASP A 109 -21.20 -2.92 -19.04
CA ASP A 109 -22.36 -2.24 -19.60
C ASP A 109 -22.26 -0.71 -19.36
N GLY A 110 -22.28 0.06 -20.45
CA GLY A 110 -22.25 1.52 -20.40
C GLY A 110 -20.89 2.16 -20.72
N GLN A 111 -19.84 1.38 -20.98
CA GLN A 111 -18.55 1.87 -21.47
C GLN A 111 -18.09 1.10 -22.70
N THR A 112 -17.45 1.77 -23.66
CA THR A 112 -16.84 1.06 -24.81
C THR A 112 -15.52 0.38 -24.41
N PRO A 113 -15.13 -0.73 -25.06
CA PRO A 113 -13.82 -1.37 -24.90
C PRO A 113 -12.65 -0.39 -24.91
N ALA A 114 -12.62 0.52 -25.90
CA ALA A 114 -11.56 1.51 -26.04
C ALA A 114 -11.51 2.53 -24.88
N GLU A 115 -12.64 2.90 -24.29
CA GLU A 115 -12.68 3.78 -23.11
C GLU A 115 -12.20 3.03 -21.86
N ALA A 116 -12.66 1.79 -21.66
CA ALA A 116 -12.25 0.95 -20.54
C ALA A 116 -10.74 0.67 -20.58
N TYR A 117 -10.22 0.38 -21.78
CA TYR A 117 -8.79 0.23 -22.05
C TYR A 117 -8.00 1.49 -21.66
N LYS A 118 -8.43 2.68 -22.12
CA LYS A 118 -7.76 3.94 -21.81
C LYS A 118 -7.71 4.21 -20.31
N SER A 119 -8.81 3.95 -19.60
CA SER A 119 -8.88 4.07 -18.15
C SER A 119 -7.92 3.10 -17.45
N ALA A 120 -7.88 1.84 -17.86
CA ALA A 120 -6.99 0.82 -17.29
C ALA A 120 -5.51 1.16 -17.53
N LEU A 121 -5.18 1.58 -18.75
CA LEU A 121 -3.83 2.00 -19.13
C LEU A 121 -3.39 3.21 -18.29
N HIS A 122 -4.23 4.23 -18.20
CA HIS A 122 -3.95 5.42 -17.41
C HIS A 122 -3.71 5.08 -15.94
N LEU A 123 -4.57 4.23 -15.35
CA LEU A 123 -4.45 3.81 -13.96
C LEU A 123 -3.13 3.08 -13.69
N CYS A 124 -2.74 2.14 -14.56
CA CYS A 124 -1.48 1.44 -14.44
C CYS A 124 -0.27 2.38 -14.58
N GLU A 125 -0.32 3.37 -15.46
CA GLU A 125 0.74 4.36 -15.61
C GLU A 125 0.88 5.26 -14.37
N VAL A 126 -0.24 5.68 -13.77
CA VAL A 126 -0.26 6.42 -12.50
C VAL A 126 0.37 5.58 -11.39
N TYR A 127 -0.06 4.32 -11.22
CA TYR A 127 0.50 3.45 -10.18
C TYR A 127 1.98 3.14 -10.40
N ARG A 128 2.41 2.88 -11.64
CA ARG A 128 3.83 2.68 -11.96
C ARG A 128 4.66 3.90 -11.53
N LYS A 129 4.19 5.12 -11.82
CA LYS A 129 4.87 6.35 -11.41
C LYS A 129 4.94 6.48 -9.88
N GLU A 130 3.85 6.18 -9.18
CA GLU A 130 3.84 6.20 -7.72
C GLU A 130 4.79 5.17 -7.09
N TRP A 131 4.82 3.95 -7.64
CA TRP A 131 5.73 2.90 -7.20
C TRP A 131 7.19 3.31 -7.40
N GLY A 132 7.52 3.88 -8.56
CA GLY A 132 8.86 4.42 -8.84
C GLY A 132 9.26 5.55 -7.90
N ALA A 133 8.35 6.49 -7.63
CA ALA A 133 8.60 7.57 -6.67
C ALA A 133 8.88 7.06 -5.25
N LYS A 134 8.35 5.90 -4.88
CA LYS A 134 8.59 5.23 -3.60
C LYS A 134 9.78 4.25 -3.64
N GLY A 135 10.48 4.13 -4.77
CA GLY A 135 11.67 3.28 -4.94
C GLY A 135 11.39 1.79 -5.13
N PHE A 136 10.17 1.41 -5.53
CA PHE A 136 9.81 0.01 -5.85
C PHE A 136 10.25 -0.35 -7.27
N PRO A 137 10.53 -1.65 -7.56
CA PRO A 137 11.04 -2.09 -8.85
C PRO A 137 10.02 -1.83 -9.97
N LEU A 138 10.52 -1.36 -11.11
CA LEU A 138 9.72 -1.06 -12.31
C LEU A 138 10.16 -1.87 -13.54
N GLU A 139 11.13 -2.77 -13.39
CA GLU A 139 11.76 -3.62 -14.41
C GLU A 139 12.19 -4.96 -13.80
#